data_AF-B1BYI7-F1
#
_entry.id   AF-B1BYI7-F1
#
_cell.length_a   1.000
_cell.length_b   1.000
_cell.length_c   1.000
_cell.angle_alpha   90.00
_cell.angle_beta   90.00
_cell.angle_gamma   90.00
#
_symmetry.space_group_name_H-M   'P 1'
#
loop_
_entity.id
_entity.type
_entity.pdbx_description
1 polymer ?
#
loop_
_entity_poly.entity_id
_entity_poly.type
_entity_poly.pdbx_seq_one_letter_code
_entity_poly.pdbx_strand_id
1 'polypeptide(L)'
;MMFIEAMHIYKFKDGRIKLKTSGKYIWAIPKRLEEENISLGDIVLVPCKKNNAPVIVLNVFENNNKKFGYKHKKVIKVLDKMIKK
;
A
#
# COMPACT_ATOMS: atom_id res chain seq x y z
N MET A 1 11.69 3.87 9.62
CA MET A 1 10.51 2.96 9.44
C MET A 1 9.97 3.22 8.05
N MET A 2 9.63 2.16 7.30
CA MET A 2 9.17 2.32 5.93
C MET A 2 7.66 2.53 5.82
N PHE A 3 7.26 3.29 4.82
CA PHE A 3 5.88 3.64 4.52
C PHE A 3 5.62 3.51 3.03
N ILE A 4 4.36 3.26 2.69
CA ILE A 4 3.86 3.36 1.33
C ILE A 4 2.92 4.54 1.21
N GLU A 5 2.99 5.23 0.08
CA GLU A 5 1.90 6.04 -0.42
C GLU A 5 1.18 5.22 -1.50
N ALA A 6 -0.14 5.08 -1.39
CA ALA A 6 -0.90 4.19 -2.25
C ALA A 6 -2.30 4.72 -2.55
N MET A 7 -2.89 4.21 -3.64
CA MET A 7 -4.25 4.53 -4.07
C MET A 7 -5.16 3.31 -4.06
N HIS A 8 -6.41 3.50 -3.65
CA HIS A 8 -7.40 2.42 -3.64
C HIS A 8 -7.74 1.94 -5.05
N ILE A 9 -7.76 0.62 -5.20
CA ILE A 9 -8.36 -0.02 -6.37
C ILE A 9 -9.86 -0.11 -6.11
N TYR A 10 -10.64 0.60 -6.92
CA TYR A 10 -12.10 0.66 -6.80
C TYR A 10 -12.78 -0.54 -7.46
N LYS A 11 -12.32 -0.92 -8.66
CA LYS A 11 -12.83 -2.07 -9.40
C LYS A 11 -11.71 -2.75 -10.15
N PHE A 12 -11.77 -4.07 -10.20
CA PHE A 12 -11.06 -4.89 -11.15
C PHE A 12 -12.11 -5.48 -12.10
N LYS A 13 -12.03 -5.18 -13.39
CA LYS A 13 -12.95 -5.74 -14.39
C LYS A 13 -12.20 -5.92 -15.71
N ASP A 14 -12.31 -7.10 -16.32
CA ASP A 14 -11.77 -7.41 -17.64
C ASP A 14 -10.26 -7.08 -17.77
N GLY A 15 -9.47 -7.44 -16.75
CA GLY A 15 -8.03 -7.15 -16.70
C GLY A 15 -7.67 -5.67 -16.52
N ARG A 16 -8.66 -4.79 -16.32
CA ARG A 16 -8.46 -3.35 -16.09
C ARG A 16 -8.70 -2.99 -14.63
N ILE A 17 -7.77 -2.19 -14.10
CA ILE A 17 -7.85 -1.62 -12.76
C ILE A 17 -8.46 -0.22 -12.87
N LYS A 18 -9.56 0.02 -12.16
CA LYS A 18 -10.08 1.37 -11.92
C LYS A 18 -9.58 1.85 -10.58
N LEU A 19 -8.79 2.91 -10.59
CA LEU A 19 -8.28 3.54 -9.38
C LEU A 19 -9.24 4.59 -8.86
N LYS A 20 -9.35 4.70 -7.54
CA LYS A 20 -10.05 5.79 -6.88
C LYS A 20 -9.10 7.00 -6.80
N THR A 21 -9.22 7.94 -7.72
CA THR A 21 -8.35 9.13 -7.82
C THR A 21 -8.59 10.18 -6.74
N SER A 22 -9.62 10.01 -5.90
CA SER A 22 -10.01 10.99 -4.89
C SER A 22 -9.04 11.11 -3.71
N GLY A 23 -7.98 10.30 -3.62
CA GLY A 23 -7.01 10.44 -2.54
C GLY A 23 -5.88 9.42 -2.59
N LYS A 24 -4.67 9.91 -2.29
CA LYS A 24 -3.52 9.11 -1.92
C LYS A 24 -3.46 9.01 -0.41
N TYR A 25 -3.09 7.86 0.10
CA TYR A 25 -3.07 7.58 1.53
C TYR A 25 -1.79 6.87 1.91
N ILE A 26 -1.40 7.02 3.18
CA ILE A 26 -0.14 6.51 3.70
C ILE A 26 -0.40 5.39 4.69
N TRP A 27 0.32 4.28 4.51
CA TRP A 27 0.37 3.15 5.43
C TRP A 27 1.79 2.82 5.81
N ALA A 28 1.98 2.35 7.04
CA ALA A 28 3.27 1.87 7.51
C ALA A 28 3.51 0.43 7.07
N ILE A 29 4.74 0.11 6.68
CA ILE A 29 5.16 -1.27 6.40
C ILE A 29 5.55 -1.90 7.75
N PRO A 30 4.90 -2.99 8.18
CA PRO A 30 5.32 -3.71 9.38
C PRO A 30 6.65 -4.44 9.11
N LYS A 31 7.51 -4.58 10.13
CA LYS A 31 8.80 -5.27 10.02
C LYS A 31 8.75 -6.62 9.29
N ARG A 32 7.71 -7.43 9.54
CA ARG A 32 7.49 -8.73 8.89
C ARG A 32 7.29 -8.68 7.36
N LEU A 33 7.03 -7.50 6.79
CA LEU A 33 6.86 -7.28 5.36
C LEU A 33 8.00 -6.41 4.78
N GLU A 34 9.03 -6.08 5.59
CA GLU A 34 10.21 -5.38 5.07
C GLU A 34 11.01 -6.31 4.12
N GLU A 35 11.08 -7.60 4.43
CA GLU A 35 11.73 -8.63 3.60
C GLU A 35 11.06 -8.85 2.24
N GLU A 36 9.77 -8.53 2.15
CA GLU A 36 8.99 -8.63 0.90
C GLU A 36 9.41 -7.59 -0.14
N ASN A 37 10.25 -6.60 0.21
CA ASN A 37 10.72 -5.55 -0.70
C ASN A 37 9.58 -4.91 -1.51
N ILE A 38 8.57 -4.39 -0.81
CA ILE A 38 7.43 -3.70 -1.43
C ILE A 38 7.94 -2.53 -2.28
N SER A 39 7.47 -2.44 -3.52
CA SER A 39 7.95 -1.48 -4.51
C SER A 39 6.81 -0.77 -5.26
N LEU A 40 7.16 0.26 -6.02
CA LEU A 40 6.24 0.97 -6.90
C LEU A 40 5.51 -0.03 -7.82
N GLY A 41 4.18 0.10 -7.92
CA GLY A 41 3.34 -0.75 -8.78
C GLY A 41 2.84 -2.03 -8.12
N ASP A 42 3.39 -2.43 -6.97
CA ASP A 42 2.87 -3.58 -6.21
C ASP A 42 1.43 -3.32 -5.77
N ILE A 43 0.64 -4.39 -5.68
CA ILE A 43 -0.70 -4.36 -5.10
C ILE A 43 -0.62 -4.97 -3.70
N VAL A 44 -1.07 -4.23 -2.69
CA VAL A 44 -1.06 -4.67 -1.30
C VAL A 44 -2.43 -4.55 -0.67
N LEU A 45 -2.69 -5.36 0.36
CA LEU A 45 -3.90 -5.30 1.15
C LEU A 45 -3.69 -4.41 2.37
N VAL A 46 -4.58 -3.43 2.56
CA VAL A 46 -4.53 -2.49 3.69
C VAL A 46 -5.87 -2.45 4.44
N PRO A 47 -5.86 -2.11 5.74
CA PRO A 47 -7.09 -1.92 6.50
C PRO A 47 -7.64 -0.52 6.28
N CYS A 48 -8.91 -0.43 5.91
CA CYS A 48 -9.69 0.80 5.82
C CYS A 48 -10.56 0.98 7.08
N LYS A 49 -11.45 1.98 7.09
CA LYS A 49 -12.34 2.23 8.24
C LYS A 49 -13.31 1.07 8.53
N LYS A 50 -13.81 0.38 7.49
CA LYS A 50 -14.86 -0.65 7.63
C LYS A 50 -14.48 -2.03 7.08
N ASN A 51 -13.51 -2.10 6.18
CA ASN A 51 -13.10 -3.31 5.48
C ASN A 51 -11.61 -3.25 5.15
N ASN A 52 -11.07 -4.35 4.64
CA ASN A 52 -9.77 -4.34 3.99
C ASN A 52 -9.96 -4.04 2.50
N ALA A 53 -9.02 -3.32 1.90
CA ALA A 53 -9.08 -2.99 0.48
C ALA A 53 -7.71 -3.16 -0.17
N PRO A 54 -7.67 -3.62 -1.44
CA PRO A 54 -6.46 -3.59 -2.23
C PRO A 54 -6.11 -2.14 -2.61
N VAL A 55 -4.81 -1.83 -2.56
CA VAL A 55 -4.25 -0.55 -3.01
C VAL A 55 -3.05 -0.80 -3.91
N ILE A 56 -2.84 0.07 -4.88
CA ILE A 56 -1.63 0.11 -5.70
C ILE A 56 -0.62 1.05 -5.06
N VAL A 57 0.62 0.57 -4.90
CA VAL A 57 1.73 1.35 -4.34
C VAL A 57 2.20 2.35 -5.37
N LEU A 58 2.27 3.63 -4.98
CA LEU A 58 2.72 4.75 -5.81
C LEU A 58 4.06 5.31 -5.37
N ASN A 59 4.44 5.11 -4.11
CA ASN A 59 5.74 5.48 -3.60
C ASN A 59 6.05 4.65 -2.35
N VAL A 60 7.33 4.42 -2.10
CA VAL A 60 7.84 3.79 -0.89
C VAL A 60 8.93 4.70 -0.33
N PHE A 61 8.79 5.09 0.94
CA PHE A 61 9.71 6.03 1.55
C PHE A 61 9.98 5.69 3.02
N GLU A 62 11.14 6.12 3.51
CA GLU A 62 11.48 6.01 4.92
C GLU A 62 11.09 7.28 5.68
N ASN A 63 10.56 7.11 6.89
CA ASN A 63 10.39 8.19 7.84
C ASN A 63 10.86 7.76 9.24
N ASN A 64 11.71 8.59 9.85
CA ASN A 64 12.33 8.36 11.16
C ASN A 64 11.53 8.97 12.33
N ASN A 65 10.45 9.68 12.04
CA ASN A 65 9.57 10.22 13.06
C ASN A 65 8.69 9.09 13.66
N LYS A 66 9.05 8.63 14.87
CA LYS A 66 8.30 7.59 15.59
C LYS A 66 6.82 7.93 15.78
N LYS A 67 6.46 9.20 16.00
CA LYS A 67 5.05 9.63 16.14
C LYS A 67 4.26 9.45 14.84
N PHE A 68 4.93 9.54 13.70
CA PHE A 68 4.32 9.27 12.40
C PHE A 68 3.96 7.78 12.28
N GLY A 69 4.91 6.88 12.61
CA GLY A 69 4.69 5.43 12.57
C GLY A 69 3.50 4.92 13.39
N TYR A 70 3.25 5.46 14.57
CA TYR A 70 2.12 5.04 15.42
C TYR A 70 0.75 5.50 14.91
N LYS A 71 0.68 6.61 14.17
CA LYS A 71 -0.58 7.16 13.68
C LYS A 71 -1.11 6.42 12.45
N HIS A 72 -0.23 5.77 11.69
CA HIS A 72 -0.60 5.13 10.44
C HIS A 72 -0.99 3.66 10.65
N LYS A 73 -2.08 3.28 9.98
CA LYS A 73 -2.45 1.87 9.82
C LYS A 73 -1.34 1.13 9.07
N LYS A 74 -1.22 -0.19 9.29
CA LYS A 74 -0.15 -1.02 8.71
C LYS A 74 -0.64 -1.84 7.53
N VAL A 75 0.23 -2.10 6.56
CA VAL A 75 -0.01 -3.06 5.47
C VAL A 75 -0.24 -4.46 6.04
N ILE A 76 -1.20 -5.20 5.49
CA ILE A 76 -1.57 -6.55 5.95
C ILE A 76 -0.78 -7.61 5.18
N LYS A 77 -0.73 -7.53 3.85
CA LYS A 77 0.04 -8.45 3.02
C LYS A 77 0.23 -7.88 1.61
N VAL A 78 1.22 -8.40 0.90
CA VAL A 78 1.33 -8.21 -0.55
C VAL A 78 0.31 -9.12 -1.22
N LEU A 79 -0.41 -8.59 -2.22
CA LEU A 79 -1.37 -9.35 -3.04
C LEU A 79 -0.78 -9.69 -4.39
N ASP A 80 -0.07 -8.73 -4.99
CA ASP A 80 0.55 -8.89 -6.30
C ASP A 80 1.82 -8.05 -6.37
N LYS A 81 2.80 -8.54 -7.15
CA LYS A 81 4.08 -7.89 -7.34
C LYS A 81 4.17 -7.34 -8.76
N MET A 82 4.67 -6.12 -8.89
CA MET A 82 4.98 -5.58 -10.20
C MET A 82 6.11 -6.40 -10.82
N ILE A 83 5.83 -7.02 -11.97
CA ILE A 83 6.85 -7.68 -12.78
C ILE A 83 7.56 -6.59 -13.59
N LYS A 84 8.83 -6.33 -13.28
CA LYS A 84 9.69 -5.50 -14.13
C LYS A 84 10.06 -6.32 -15.36
N LYS A 85 9.69 -5.83 -16.54
CA LYS A 85 10.04 -6.44 -17.83
C LYS A 85 11.33 -5.85 -18.35
#